data_AF-A0A9D1PXN1-F1
#
_entry.id   AF-A0A9D1PXN1-F1
#
_cell.length_a   1.000
_cell.length_b   1.000
_cell.length_c   1.000
_cell.angle_alpha   90.00
_cell.angle_beta   90.00
_cell.angle_gamma   90.00
#
_symmetry.space_group_name_H-M   'P 1'
#
loop_
_entity.id
_entity.type
_entity.pdbx_description
1 polymer ?
#
loop_
_entity_poly.entity_id
_entity_poly.type
_entity_poly.pdbx_seq_one_letter_code
_entity_poly.pdbx_strand_id
1 'polypeptide(L)'
;MADDELQEYRARWARLFPEVRHVDFDGSVVTNDYCPDCRYCCGPQKESEPFPMALLDRQISGRTPDDFYLLDSHTACLDQRGCKALGPAGCRLERTLRPVACALFPFVLVNLRLYLYLICPASMFVDKAALLDMGGRVHVFLSSLDSADRARISISRRPEDLKAKYLDLGLPDFA
;
A
#
# COMPACT_ATOMS: atom_id res chain seq x y z
N MET A 1 17.87 0.66 -2.04
CA MET A 1 17.86 -0.10 -0.79
C MET A 1 18.97 -1.11 -0.92
N ALA A 2 19.94 -1.08 -0.02
CA ALA A 2 20.99 -2.09 0.02
C ALA A 2 20.38 -3.43 0.50
N ASP A 3 20.94 -4.55 0.07
CA ASP A 3 20.48 -5.87 0.52
C ASP A 3 20.47 -6.00 2.05
N ASP A 4 21.43 -5.36 2.71
CA ASP A 4 21.53 -5.28 4.17
C ASP A 4 20.28 -4.67 4.83
N GLU A 5 19.73 -3.60 4.26
CA GLU A 5 18.52 -2.95 4.78
C GLU A 5 17.29 -3.85 4.64
N LEU A 6 17.16 -4.59 3.53
CA LEU A 6 16.08 -5.56 3.36
C LEU A 6 16.20 -6.70 4.38
N GLN A 7 17.43 -7.15 4.68
CA GLN A 7 17.69 -8.16 5.70
C GLN A 7 17.38 -7.65 7.11
N GLU A 8 17.68 -6.39 7.42
CA GLU A 8 17.27 -5.76 8.68
C GLU A 8 15.75 -5.75 8.86
N TYR A 9 15.01 -5.39 7.81
CA TYR A 9 13.54 -5.46 7.83
C TYR A 9 13.05 -6.88 8.02
N ARG A 10 13.61 -7.86 7.30
CA ARG A 10 13.26 -9.27 7.45
C ARG A 10 13.53 -9.77 8.87
N ALA A 11 14.68 -9.45 9.45
CA ALA A 11 15.04 -9.83 10.81
C ALA A 11 14.12 -9.18 11.85
N ARG A 12 13.80 -7.89 11.68
CA ARG A 12 12.82 -7.19 12.52
C ARG A 12 11.45 -7.85 12.45
N TRP A 13 10.98 -8.16 11.24
CA TRP A 13 9.67 -8.77 11.04
C TRP A 13 9.59 -10.19 11.53
N ALA A 14 10.65 -10.99 11.41
CA ALA A 14 10.68 -12.34 11.96
C ALA A 14 10.57 -12.36 13.48
N ARG A 15 11.10 -11.34 14.18
CA ARG A 15 10.95 -11.20 15.63
C ARG A 15 9.53 -10.81 16.05
N LEU A 16 8.86 -9.97 15.27
CA LEU A 16 7.50 -9.49 15.56
C LEU A 16 6.42 -10.48 15.10
N PHE A 17 6.72 -11.25 14.06
CA PHE A 17 5.82 -12.17 13.38
C PHE A 17 6.50 -13.54 13.24
N PRO A 18 6.57 -14.33 14.32
CA PRO A 18 7.19 -15.65 14.29
C PRO A 18 6.42 -16.65 13.41
N GLU A 19 5.14 -16.37 13.16
CA GLU A 19 4.25 -17.18 12.32
C GLU A 19 3.74 -16.36 11.13
N VAL A 20 3.50 -17.05 10.01
CA VAL A 20 2.86 -16.45 8.84
C VAL A 20 1.42 -16.08 9.20
N ARG A 21 1.02 -14.85 8.87
CA ARG A 21 -0.32 -14.35 9.11
C ARG A 21 -1.14 -14.29 7.84
N HIS A 22 -2.45 -14.25 8.00
CA HIS A 22 -3.36 -14.25 6.88
C HIS A 22 -3.38 -12.89 6.15
N VAL A 23 -3.45 -12.97 4.82
CA VAL A 23 -3.62 -11.84 3.92
C VAL A 23 -4.56 -12.30 2.81
N ASP A 24 -5.59 -11.52 2.52
CA ASP A 24 -6.52 -11.81 1.42
C ASP A 24 -7.15 -10.53 0.87
N PHE A 25 -7.66 -10.62 -0.35
CA PHE A 25 -8.33 -9.55 -1.06
C PHE A 25 -9.83 -9.85 -1.22
N ASP A 26 -10.68 -9.00 -0.66
CA ASP A 26 -12.14 -9.18 -0.64
C ASP A 26 -12.87 -8.61 -1.87
N GLY A 27 -12.13 -8.19 -2.89
CA GLY A 27 -12.65 -7.51 -4.07
C GLY A 27 -12.53 -5.98 -4.02
N SER A 28 -12.24 -5.39 -2.85
CA SER A 28 -12.03 -3.94 -2.72
C SER A 28 -10.92 -3.55 -1.74
N VAL A 29 -10.62 -4.41 -0.77
CA VAL A 29 -9.62 -4.17 0.28
C VAL A 29 -8.78 -5.42 0.47
N VAL A 30 -7.48 -5.22 0.64
CA VAL A 30 -6.55 -6.21 1.15
C VAL A 30 -6.64 -6.21 2.66
N THR A 31 -7.18 -7.30 3.21
CA THR A 31 -7.07 -7.64 4.62
C THR A 31 -5.68 -8.16 4.88
N ASN A 32 -5.01 -7.60 5.89
CA ASN A 32 -3.61 -7.89 6.16
C ASN A 32 -3.39 -7.92 7.67
N ASP A 33 -3.32 -9.13 8.22
CA ASP A 33 -3.24 -9.36 9.67
C ASP A 33 -1.90 -8.93 10.28
N TYR A 34 -0.93 -8.52 9.47
CA TYR A 34 0.29 -7.89 9.95
C TYR A 34 0.08 -6.42 10.33
N CYS A 35 -0.90 -5.73 9.73
CA CYS A 35 -1.08 -4.28 9.84
C CYS A 35 -1.22 -3.72 11.27
N PRO A 36 -2.00 -4.34 12.18
CA PRO A 36 -2.18 -3.81 13.54
C PRO A 36 -0.86 -3.69 14.32
N ASP A 37 0.03 -4.65 14.14
CA ASP A 37 1.28 -4.76 14.90
C ASP A 37 2.47 -4.18 14.14
N CYS A 38 2.49 -4.27 12.79
CA CYS A 38 3.60 -3.73 12.01
C CYS A 38 3.58 -2.20 12.05
N ARG A 39 2.38 -1.60 12.12
CA ARG A 39 2.13 -0.16 12.10
C ARG A 39 2.57 0.57 10.83
N TYR A 40 3.18 -0.11 9.85
CA TYR A 40 3.49 0.38 8.50
C TYR A 40 2.28 0.28 7.55
N CYS A 41 1.05 0.30 8.07
CA CYS A 41 -0.15 -0.21 7.39
C CYS A 41 -0.60 0.58 6.16
N CYS A 42 0.11 1.61 5.73
CA CYS A 42 -0.30 2.44 4.60
C CYS A 42 0.84 2.82 3.64
N GLY A 43 2.11 2.49 3.90
CA GLY A 43 3.20 2.93 3.01
C GLY A 43 4.59 3.05 3.66
N PRO A 44 5.55 3.69 2.97
CA PRO A 44 6.95 3.76 3.38
C PRO A 44 7.17 4.79 4.50
N GLN A 45 6.77 4.49 5.74
CA GLN A 45 6.84 5.43 6.87
C GLN A 45 8.25 5.94 7.24
N LYS A 46 9.33 5.40 6.64
CA LYS A 46 10.67 5.96 6.83
C LYS A 46 10.99 7.08 5.83
N GLU A 47 10.19 7.26 4.78
CA GLU A 47 10.41 8.30 3.77
C GLU A 47 10.16 9.68 4.38
N SER A 48 11.12 10.59 4.19
CA SER A 48 10.99 12.01 4.52
C SER A 48 10.15 12.76 3.49
N GLU A 49 10.12 12.24 2.25
CA GLU A 49 9.23 12.73 1.21
C GLU A 49 7.84 12.12 1.41
N PRO A 50 6.77 12.93 1.44
CA PRO A 50 5.42 12.40 1.61
C PRO A 50 5.05 11.46 0.46
N PHE A 51 4.60 10.25 0.79
CA PHE A 51 4.01 9.32 -0.15
C PHE A 51 2.60 9.81 -0.52
N PRO A 52 2.34 10.23 -1.77
CA PRO A 52 1.04 10.73 -2.16
C PRO A 52 0.05 9.56 -2.30
N MET A 53 -1.15 9.76 -1.77
CA MET A 53 -2.29 8.85 -1.92
C MET A 53 -3.46 9.68 -2.43
N ALA A 54 -3.69 9.62 -3.73
CA ALA A 54 -4.84 10.30 -4.28
C ALA A 54 -6.14 9.70 -3.74
N LEU A 55 -7.07 10.60 -3.42
CA LEU A 55 -8.44 10.28 -3.04
C LEU A 55 -9.28 10.38 -4.31
N LEU A 56 -10.14 9.38 -4.51
CA LEU A 56 -11.25 9.47 -5.46
C LEU A 56 -12.32 10.38 -4.86
N ASP A 57 -13.12 11.03 -5.69
CA ASP A 57 -14.15 11.99 -5.23
C ASP A 57 -15.10 11.36 -4.20
N ARG A 58 -15.47 10.09 -4.41
CA ARG A 58 -16.30 9.31 -3.48
C ARG A 58 -15.66 9.04 -2.11
N GLN A 59 -14.36 9.23 -1.97
CA GLN A 59 -13.59 9.01 -0.73
C GLN A 59 -13.41 10.33 0.05
N ILE A 60 -13.75 11.47 -0.54
CA ILE A 60 -13.62 12.78 0.09
C ILE A 60 -14.88 13.07 0.89
N SER A 61 -14.71 13.33 2.18
CA SER A 61 -15.76 13.78 3.08
C SER A 61 -15.32 15.02 3.87
N GLY A 62 -16.25 15.63 4.62
CA GLY A 62 -15.91 16.72 5.55
C GLY A 62 -14.91 16.33 6.63
N ARG A 63 -14.72 15.03 6.90
CA ARG A 63 -13.76 14.50 7.88
C ARG A 63 -12.36 14.22 7.32
N THR A 64 -12.19 14.25 5.99
CA THR A 64 -10.90 13.95 5.33
C THR A 64 -9.70 14.69 5.96
N PRO A 65 -9.79 15.99 6.32
CA PRO A 65 -8.67 16.70 6.94
C PRO A 65 -8.31 16.21 8.35
N ASP A 66 -9.25 15.60 9.07
CA ASP A 66 -9.03 15.02 10.40
C ASP A 66 -8.39 13.63 10.29
N ASP A 67 -8.75 12.88 9.25
CA ASP A 67 -8.33 11.50 9.04
C ASP A 67 -6.94 11.40 8.37
N PHE A 68 -6.51 12.43 7.62
CA PHE A 68 -5.26 12.43 6.86
C PHE A 68 -4.44 13.72 6.96
N TYR A 69 -3.14 13.60 6.73
CA TYR A 69 -2.33 14.73 6.26
C TYR A 69 -2.61 14.90 4.76
N LEU A 70 -2.83 16.14 4.32
CA LEU A 70 -3.21 16.45 2.94
C LEU A 70 -2.10 17.27 2.27
N LEU A 71 -1.74 16.89 1.05
CA LEU A 71 -0.91 17.72 0.15
C LEU A 71 -1.78 18.75 -0.58
N ASP A 72 -3.00 18.34 -0.94
CA ASP A 72 -4.03 19.17 -1.54
C ASP A 72 -5.42 18.61 -1.17
N SER A 73 -6.49 19.23 -1.69
CA SER A 73 -7.88 18.87 -1.38
C SER A 73 -8.28 17.43 -1.75
N HIS A 74 -7.49 16.75 -2.57
CA HIS A 74 -7.78 15.41 -3.09
C HIS A 74 -6.56 14.46 -3.00
N THR A 75 -5.52 14.83 -2.27
CA THR A 75 -4.32 14.00 -2.11
C THR A 75 -3.95 13.93 -0.64
N ALA A 76 -4.18 12.77 -0.04
CA ALA A 76 -3.63 12.44 1.26
C ALA A 76 -2.15 12.10 1.14
N CYS A 77 -1.40 12.19 2.23
CA CYS A 77 -0.03 11.72 2.26
C CYS A 77 0.32 10.95 3.52
N LEU A 78 1.39 10.14 3.38
CA LEU A 78 2.02 9.42 4.46
C LEU A 78 3.49 9.78 4.49
N ASP A 79 3.97 10.10 5.67
CA ASP A 79 5.39 10.28 5.96
C ASP A 79 5.71 9.64 7.32
N GLN A 80 6.79 10.08 7.96
CA GLN A 80 7.21 9.63 9.28
C GLN A 80 6.16 9.80 10.39
N ARG A 81 5.18 10.70 10.21
CA ARG A 81 4.06 10.89 11.14
C ARG A 81 3.01 9.80 11.02
N GLY A 82 3.02 9.02 9.94
CA GLY A 82 2.01 8.02 9.63
C GLY A 82 0.67 8.62 9.21
N CYS A 83 -0.38 7.80 9.27
CA CYS A 83 -1.76 8.23 9.02
C CYS A 83 -2.36 8.82 10.31
N LYS A 84 -3.08 9.96 10.25
CA LYS A 84 -3.76 10.52 11.44
C LYS A 84 -4.82 9.59 12.01
N ALA A 85 -5.53 8.88 11.13
CA ALA A 85 -6.53 7.88 11.51
C ALA A 85 -5.93 6.54 12.02
N LEU A 86 -4.62 6.47 12.24
CA LEU A 86 -3.95 5.30 12.83
C LEU A 86 -4.20 5.26 14.34
N GLY A 87 -5.04 4.32 14.78
CA GLY A 87 -5.17 3.98 16.19
C GLY A 87 -4.16 2.89 16.62
N PRO A 88 -4.14 2.52 17.91
CA PRO A 88 -3.35 1.39 18.41
C PRO A 88 -3.70 0.03 17.77
N ALA A 89 -4.78 -0.05 16.99
CA ALA A 89 -5.23 -1.22 16.24
C ALA A 89 -5.06 -1.08 14.70
N GLY A 90 -4.30 -0.08 14.23
CA GLY A 90 -4.18 0.25 12.81
C GLY A 90 -5.19 1.29 12.31
N CYS A 91 -5.33 1.42 10.98
CA CYS A 91 -6.22 2.40 10.35
C CYS A 91 -7.69 2.13 10.75
N ARG A 92 -8.31 3.09 11.44
CA ARG A 92 -9.70 3.01 11.92
C ARG A 92 -10.75 3.45 10.89
N LEU A 93 -10.31 3.82 9.68
CA LEU A 93 -11.24 4.27 8.67
C LEU A 93 -12.12 3.12 8.20
N GLU A 94 -13.40 3.43 8.03
CA GLU A 94 -14.31 2.58 7.29
C GLU A 94 -13.76 2.34 5.89
N ARG A 95 -14.01 1.14 5.35
CA ARG A 95 -13.44 0.70 4.07
C ARG A 95 -13.71 1.69 2.93
N THR A 96 -14.91 2.27 2.92
CA THR A 96 -15.37 3.26 1.93
C THR A 96 -14.58 4.56 1.95
N LEU A 97 -13.97 4.91 3.09
CA LEU A 97 -13.21 6.15 3.31
C LEU A 97 -11.70 5.96 3.15
N ARG A 98 -11.23 4.72 2.98
CA ARG A 98 -9.79 4.45 2.79
C ARG A 98 -9.39 4.81 1.36
N PRO A 99 -8.32 5.60 1.14
CA PRO A 99 -7.72 5.79 -0.18
C PRO A 99 -7.47 4.43 -0.85
N VAL A 100 -7.65 4.34 -2.16
CA VAL A 100 -7.47 3.07 -2.88
C VAL A 100 -6.04 2.52 -2.67
N ALA A 101 -5.03 3.39 -2.71
CA ALA A 101 -3.64 3.03 -2.42
C ALA A 101 -3.45 2.39 -1.03
N CYS A 102 -4.18 2.88 -0.02
CA CYS A 102 -4.15 2.30 1.33
C CYS A 102 -4.92 0.98 1.40
N ALA A 103 -6.07 0.90 0.72
CA ALA A 103 -6.91 -0.29 0.71
C ALA A 103 -6.23 -1.49 0.04
N LEU A 104 -5.35 -1.26 -0.94
CA LEU A 104 -4.68 -2.30 -1.70
C LEU A 104 -3.30 -2.68 -1.17
N PHE A 105 -2.76 -1.95 -0.18
CA PHE A 105 -1.42 -2.22 0.34
C PHE A 105 -1.28 -3.67 0.86
N PRO A 106 -0.26 -4.44 0.45
CA PRO A 106 1.03 -3.99 -0.10
C PRO A 106 1.13 -3.91 -1.62
N PHE A 107 0.03 -4.06 -2.36
CA PHE A 107 0.00 -3.84 -3.79
C PHE A 107 -0.04 -2.32 -4.07
N VAL A 108 0.91 -1.85 -4.87
CA VAL A 108 1.09 -0.42 -5.17
C VAL A 108 1.05 -0.22 -6.67
N LEU A 109 0.17 0.67 -7.12
CA LEU A 109 0.13 1.11 -8.51
C LEU A 109 1.18 2.19 -8.71
N VAL A 110 2.22 1.89 -9.49
CA VAL A 110 3.33 2.81 -9.78
C VAL A 110 3.51 2.92 -11.28
N ASN A 111 3.54 4.13 -11.83
CA ASN A 111 3.65 4.37 -13.27
C ASN A 111 2.69 3.48 -14.10
N LEU A 112 1.43 3.33 -13.67
CA LEU A 112 0.42 2.47 -14.27
C LEU A 112 0.80 0.97 -14.37
N ARG A 113 1.62 0.50 -13.44
CA ARG A 113 2.00 -0.90 -13.29
C ARG A 113 1.85 -1.35 -11.84
N LEU A 114 1.45 -2.60 -11.63
CA LEU A 114 1.19 -3.14 -10.30
C LEU A 114 2.47 -3.78 -9.73
N TYR A 115 2.87 -3.31 -8.55
CA TYR A 115 4.02 -3.82 -7.83
C TYR A 115 3.65 -4.30 -6.43
N LEU A 116 4.49 -5.16 -5.84
CA LEU A 116 4.49 -5.43 -4.41
C LEU A 116 5.54 -4.59 -3.71
N TYR A 117 5.17 -3.97 -2.59
CA TYR A 117 6.12 -3.26 -1.75
C TYR A 117 6.93 -4.23 -0.87
N LEU A 118 8.23 -4.29 -1.08
CA LEU A 118 9.10 -5.36 -0.57
C LEU A 118 9.28 -5.36 0.95
N ILE A 119 9.25 -4.19 1.59
CA ILE A 119 9.48 -4.14 3.04
C ILE A 119 8.25 -4.49 3.88
N CYS A 120 7.08 -4.68 3.24
CA CYS A 120 5.88 -5.13 3.95
C CYS A 120 6.08 -6.57 4.42
N PRO A 121 5.77 -6.90 5.70
CA PRO A 121 5.88 -8.27 6.18
C PRO A 121 4.99 -9.26 5.40
N ALA A 122 3.84 -8.81 4.90
CA ALA A 122 3.00 -9.61 3.99
C ALA A 122 3.78 -10.02 2.74
N SER A 123 4.45 -9.07 2.07
CA SER A 123 5.29 -9.36 0.90
C SER A 123 6.49 -10.25 1.21
N MET A 124 6.99 -10.24 2.45
CA MET A 124 8.18 -11.01 2.84
C MET A 124 7.90 -12.46 3.24
N PHE A 125 6.72 -12.73 3.80
CA PHE A 125 6.42 -13.98 4.48
C PHE A 125 5.25 -14.76 3.89
N VAL A 126 4.30 -14.09 3.23
CA VAL A 126 3.25 -14.80 2.51
C VAL A 126 3.87 -15.51 1.30
N ASP A 127 3.35 -16.69 1.00
CA ASP A 127 3.80 -17.47 -0.15
C ASP A 127 3.71 -16.65 -1.45
N LYS A 128 4.73 -16.77 -2.30
CA LYS A 128 4.84 -15.99 -3.53
C LYS A 128 3.72 -16.32 -4.52
N ALA A 129 3.32 -17.58 -4.64
CA ALA A 129 2.24 -17.95 -5.56
C ALA A 129 0.90 -17.36 -5.07
N ALA A 130 0.65 -17.37 -3.77
CA ALA A 130 -0.53 -16.73 -3.18
C ALA A 130 -0.54 -15.21 -3.41
N LEU A 131 0.62 -14.53 -3.28
CA LEU A 131 0.74 -13.10 -3.57
C LEU A 131 0.53 -12.78 -5.07
N LEU A 132 1.00 -13.64 -5.97
CA LEU A 132 0.79 -13.47 -7.41
C LEU A 132 -0.68 -13.64 -7.81
N ASP A 133 -1.35 -14.67 -7.28
CA ASP A 133 -2.80 -14.87 -7.47
C ASP A 133 -3.59 -13.64 -7.01
N MET A 134 -3.30 -13.19 -5.78
CA MET A 134 -3.96 -12.01 -5.21
C MET A 134 -3.66 -10.75 -6.03
N GLY A 135 -2.43 -10.60 -6.51
CA GLY A 135 -2.04 -9.51 -7.41
C GLY A 135 -2.84 -9.51 -8.71
N GLY A 136 -3.14 -10.69 -9.27
CA GLY A 136 -4.05 -10.82 -10.41
C GLY A 136 -5.47 -10.34 -10.10
N ARG A 137 -6.02 -10.70 -8.93
CA ARG A 137 -7.35 -10.22 -8.49
C ARG A 137 -7.36 -8.70 -8.27
N VAL A 138 -6.31 -8.15 -7.66
CA VAL A 138 -6.15 -6.70 -7.47
C VAL A 138 -6.03 -5.99 -8.83
N HIS A 139 -5.32 -6.57 -9.79
CA HIS A 139 -5.21 -6.04 -11.15
C HIS A 139 -6.57 -5.98 -11.85
N VAL A 140 -7.39 -7.02 -11.74
CA VAL A 140 -8.76 -7.02 -12.27
C VAL A 140 -9.60 -5.91 -11.65
N PHE A 141 -9.53 -5.74 -10.32
CA PHE A 141 -10.23 -4.64 -9.63
C PHE A 141 -9.77 -3.25 -10.11
N LEU A 142 -8.46 -3.03 -10.22
CA LEU A 142 -7.94 -1.77 -10.73
C LEU A 142 -8.36 -1.51 -12.18
N SER A 143 -8.42 -2.57 -12.99
CA SER A 143 -8.88 -2.50 -14.38
C SER A 143 -10.36 -2.13 -14.51
N SER A 144 -11.18 -2.36 -13.48
CA SER A 144 -12.59 -1.95 -13.47
C SER A 144 -12.81 -0.48 -13.08
N LEU A 145 -11.78 0.22 -12.61
CA LEU A 145 -11.85 1.67 -12.38
C LEU A 145 -11.82 2.43 -13.71
N ASP A 146 -12.23 3.70 -13.71
CA ASP A 146 -12.03 4.56 -14.88
C ASP A 146 -10.53 4.83 -15.09
N SER A 147 -10.12 5.04 -16.35
CA SER A 147 -8.70 5.32 -16.67
C SER A 147 -8.18 6.58 -15.97
N ALA A 148 -9.04 7.60 -15.82
CA ALA A 148 -8.72 8.81 -15.07
C ALA A 148 -8.46 8.51 -13.59
N ASP A 149 -9.29 7.67 -12.96
CA ASP A 149 -9.12 7.25 -11.57
C ASP A 149 -7.85 6.42 -11.39
N ARG A 150 -7.58 5.47 -12.29
CA ARG A 150 -6.33 4.70 -12.31
C ARG A 150 -5.10 5.60 -12.41
N ALA A 151 -5.09 6.52 -13.37
CA ALA A 151 -4.00 7.46 -13.56
C ALA A 151 -3.79 8.33 -12.33
N ARG A 152 -4.88 8.74 -11.68
CA ARG A 152 -4.85 9.57 -10.47
C ARG A 152 -4.25 8.83 -9.27
N ILE A 153 -4.63 7.58 -9.03
CA ILE A 153 -4.13 6.80 -7.89
C ILE A 153 -2.75 6.18 -8.14
N SER A 154 -2.28 6.15 -9.39
CA SER A 154 -0.95 5.70 -9.74
C SER A 154 0.10 6.70 -9.27
N ILE A 155 1.03 6.27 -8.44
CA ILE A 155 2.13 7.11 -8.00
C ILE A 155 3.29 7.08 -9.00
N SER A 156 4.09 8.15 -9.01
CA SER A 156 5.34 8.18 -9.76
C SER A 156 6.51 7.79 -8.86
N ARG A 157 7.42 6.94 -9.37
CA ARG A 157 8.69 6.62 -8.72
C ARG A 157 9.82 6.57 -9.74
N ARG A 158 11.01 6.93 -9.28
CA ARG A 158 12.23 6.80 -10.08
C ARG A 158 12.58 5.33 -10.27
N PRO A 159 13.22 4.95 -11.40
CA PRO A 159 13.64 3.58 -11.65
C PRO A 159 14.50 2.98 -10.53
N GLU A 160 15.38 3.78 -9.91
CA GLU A 160 16.21 3.33 -8.79
C GLU A 160 15.37 2.93 -7.56
N ASP A 161 14.34 3.73 -7.25
CA ASP A 161 13.43 3.47 -6.13
C ASP A 161 12.57 2.22 -6.38
N LEU A 162 12.10 2.04 -7.62
CA LEU A 162 11.37 0.84 -8.05
C LEU A 162 12.20 -0.42 -7.82
N LYS A 163 13.41 -0.49 -8.39
CA LYS A 163 14.31 -1.65 -8.25
C LYS A 163 14.64 -1.96 -6.80
N ALA A 164 14.74 -0.93 -5.97
CA ALA A 164 15.11 -1.06 -4.58
C ALA A 164 13.98 -1.60 -3.70
N LYS A 165 12.75 -1.11 -3.88
CA LYS A 165 11.69 -1.25 -2.87
C LYS A 165 10.45 -1.98 -3.39
N TYR A 166 10.39 -2.28 -4.68
CA TYR A 166 9.21 -2.82 -5.32
C TYR A 166 9.56 -4.07 -6.13
N LEU A 167 8.69 -5.06 -6.09
CA LEU A 167 8.74 -6.24 -6.93
C LEU A 167 7.70 -6.11 -8.03
N ASP A 168 8.13 -6.13 -9.29
CA ASP A 168 7.22 -6.22 -10.43
C ASP A 168 6.54 -7.59 -10.43
N LEU A 169 5.21 -7.59 -10.54
CA LEU A 169 4.40 -8.80 -10.58
C LEU A 169 4.37 -9.46 -11.97
N GLY A 170 4.89 -8.78 -13.00
CA GLY A 170 4.88 -9.27 -14.38
C GLY A 170 3.49 -9.24 -15.02
N LEU A 171 2.57 -8.46 -14.46
CA LEU A 171 1.22 -8.29 -14.98
C LEU A 171 1.19 -7.24 -16.11
N PRO A 172 0.22 -7.31 -17.04
CA PRO A 172 0.09 -6.30 -18.08
C PRO A 172 -0.09 -4.88 -17.53
N ASP A 173 0.45 -3.91 -18.25
CA ASP A 173 0.26 -2.49 -17.93
C ASP A 173 -1.21 -2.10 -18.06
N PHE A 174 -1.66 -1.13 -17.25
CA PHE A 174 -3.01 -0.61 -17.38
C PHE A 174 -3.09 0.30 -18.62
N ALA A 175 -4.03 -0.02 -19.51
CA ALA A 175 -4.40 0.82 -20.64
C ALA A 175 -5.25 2.03 -20.23
#